data_AF-A0A3B0T868-F1
#
_entry.id   AF-A0A3B0T868-F1
#
_cell.length_a   1.000
_cell.length_b   1.000
_cell.length_c   1.000
_cell.angle_alpha   90.00
_cell.angle_beta   90.00
_cell.angle_gamma   90.00
#
_symmetry.space_group_name_H-M   'P 1'
#
loop_
_entity.id
_entity.type
_entity.pdbx_description
1 polymer ?
#
loop_
_entity_poly.entity_id
_entity_poly.type
_entity_poly.pdbx_seq_one_letter_code
_entity_poly.pdbx_strand_id
1 'polypeptide(L)' 'MANFETILTHRDVSILRIIVVALKAHGFHPEEDDVSWLPGITGMISPDGASIKVPSGEAEDAKLLAKDLLKEMLR' A
#
# COMPACT_ATOMS: atom_id res chain seq x y z
N MET A 1 -18.06 10.62 -1.59
CA MET A 1 -16.73 10.10 -1.98
C MET A 1 -16.29 9.08 -0.93
N ALA A 2 -15.72 7.95 -1.34
CA ALA A 2 -15.02 7.09 -0.41
C ALA A 2 -13.80 7.86 0.14
N ASN A 3 -13.69 7.98 1.45
CA ASN A 3 -12.51 8.56 2.08
C ASN A 3 -11.42 7.48 2.14
N PHE A 4 -10.20 7.82 1.73
CA PHE A 4 -9.07 6.90 1.73
C PHE A 4 -8.01 7.39 2.72
N GLU A 5 -7.37 6.45 3.39
CA GLU A 5 -6.30 6.71 4.36
C GLU A 5 -5.03 5.95 3.98
N THR A 6 -3.90 6.63 4.10
CA THR A 6 -2.59 6.01 3.90
C THR A 6 -2.24 5.14 5.10
N ILE A 7 -2.04 3.85 4.86
CA ILE A 7 -1.72 2.88 5.91
C ILE A 7 -0.23 2.53 5.96
N LEU A 8 0.46 2.62 4.83
CA LEU A 8 1.87 2.28 4.71
C LEU A 8 2.54 3.06 3.57
N THR A 9 3.76 3.55 3.81
CA THR A 9 4.62 4.17 2.80
C THR A 9 5.98 3.47 2.83
N HIS A 10 6.49 3.09 1.66
CA HIS A 10 7.79 2.43 1.55
C HIS A 10 8.46 2.73 0.21
N ARG A 11 9.80 2.71 0.16
CA ARG A 11 10.57 2.99 -1.06
C ARG A 11 10.58 1.83 -2.04
N ASP A 12 10.62 0.60 -1.52
CA ASP A 12 10.57 -0.59 -2.35
C ASP A 12 9.14 -0.90 -2.80
N VAL A 13 8.89 -0.63 -4.08
CA VAL A 13 7.61 -0.88 -4.75
C VAL A 13 7.28 -2.38 -4.79
N SER A 14 8.28 -3.26 -4.80
CA SER A 14 8.07 -4.71 -4.84
C SER A 14 7.42 -5.19 -3.54
N ILE A 15 7.91 -4.69 -2.40
CA ILE A 15 7.32 -4.96 -1.07
C ILE A 15 5.87 -4.48 -1.03
N LEU A 16 5.62 -3.25 -1.48
CA LEU A 16 4.27 -2.67 -1.47
C LEU A 16 3.29 -3.44 -2.34
N ARG A 17 3.73 -3.92 -3.51
CA ARG A 17 2.92 -4.78 -4.39
C ARG A 17 2.50 -6.08 -3.70
N ILE A 18 3.42 -6.74 -2.99
CA ILE A 18 3.09 -7.98 -2.28
C ILE A 18 2.10 -7.69 -1.15
N ILE A 19 2.29 -6.59 -0.42
CA ILE A 19 1.36 -6.18 0.66
C ILE A 19 -0.03 -5.87 0.08
N VAL A 20 -0.13 -5.20 -1.07
CA VAL A 20 -1.42 -4.96 -1.74
C VAL A 20 -2.11 -6.27 -2.12
N VAL A 21 -1.37 -7.24 -2.66
CA VAL A 21 -1.92 -8.57 -2.99
C VAL A 21 -2.42 -9.28 -1.74
N ALA A 22 -1.66 -9.24 -0.65
CA ALA A 22 -2.07 -9.83 0.62
C ALA A 22 -3.34 -9.15 1.17
N LEU A 23 -3.38 -7.81 1.21
CA LEU A 23 -4.55 -7.05 1.64
C LEU A 23 -5.80 -7.46 0.84
N LYS A 24 -5.71 -7.54 -0.49
CA LYS A 24 -6.81 -8.01 -1.34
C LYS A 24 -7.23 -9.44 -1.02
N ALA A 25 -6.28 -10.35 -0.78
CA ALA A 25 -6.57 -11.73 -0.39
C ALA A 25 -7.29 -11.84 0.98
N HIS A 26 -7.09 -10.85 1.85
CA HIS A 26 -7.75 -10.74 3.15
C HIS A 26 -9.07 -9.94 3.10
N GLY A 27 -9.53 -9.52 1.92
CA GLY A 27 -10.81 -8.83 1.72
C GLY A 27 -10.77 -7.30 1.88
N PHE A 28 -9.57 -6.71 1.96
CA PHE A 28 -9.39 -5.26 1.93
C PHE A 28 -9.43 -4.71 0.50
N HIS A 29 -9.67 -3.41 0.37
CA HIS A 29 -9.89 -2.68 -0.87
C HIS A 29 -8.87 -1.55 -1.07
N PRO A 30 -7.57 -1.86 -1.21
CA PRO A 30 -6.56 -0.83 -1.45
C PRO A 30 -6.83 -0.06 -2.75
N GLU A 31 -6.56 1.25 -2.73
CA GLU A 31 -6.69 2.16 -3.86
C GLU A 31 -5.79 1.70 -5.01
N GLU A 32 -6.40 1.44 -6.17
CA GLU A 32 -5.68 0.93 -7.36
C GLU A 32 -4.99 2.04 -8.15
N ASP A 33 -5.41 3.30 -7.96
CA ASP A 33 -5.13 4.45 -8.84
C ASP A 33 -3.86 5.25 -8.50
N ASP A 34 -2.95 4.75 -7.66
CA ASP A 34 -1.64 5.41 -7.54
C ASP A 34 -0.79 5.05 -8.76
N VAL A 35 -0.85 5.92 -9.78
CA VAL A 35 -0.07 5.88 -11.04
C VAL A 35 1.44 5.64 -10.79
N SER A 36 1.90 5.82 -9.55
CA SER A 36 3.22 5.49 -9.00
C SER A 36 3.63 4.01 -9.13
N TRP A 37 2.68 3.07 -9.33
CA TRP A 37 3.01 1.63 -9.41
C TRP A 37 3.46 1.14 -10.78
N LEU A 38 3.31 1.93 -11.86
CA LEU A 38 3.57 1.46 -13.24
C LEU A 38 5.06 1.57 -13.61
N PRO A 39 5.73 0.47 -13.98
CA PRO A 39 7.10 0.51 -14.44
C PRO A 39 7.16 1.24 -15.80
N GLY A 40 7.91 2.34 -15.87
CA GLY A 40 8.07 3.15 -17.09
C GLY A 40 7.33 4.49 -17.09
N ILE A 41 6.51 4.78 -16.07
CA ILE A 41 5.96 6.13 -15.88
C ILE A 41 6.81 6.83 -14.83
N THR A 42 7.67 7.75 -15.26
CA THR A 42 8.49 8.63 -14.42
C THR A 42 7.64 9.71 -13.73
N GLY A 43 6.47 9.33 -13.23
CA GLY A 43 5.55 10.20 -12.51
C GLY A 43 5.83 10.12 -11.02
N MET A 44 6.78 10.93 -10.55
CA MET A 44 7.00 11.26 -9.13
C MET A 44 6.90 10.06 -8.18
N ILE A 45 7.92 9.19 -8.19
CA ILE A 45 8.23 8.44 -6.96
C ILE A 45 8.68 9.53 -5.98
N SER A 46 7.84 9.88 -5.02
CA SER A 46 8.23 10.79 -3.94
C SER A 46 9.55 10.28 -3.33
N PRO A 47 10.45 11.15 -2.82
CA PRO A 47 11.69 10.70 -2.16
C PRO A 47 11.43 9.67 -1.04
N ASP A 48 10.22 9.70 -0.49
CA ASP A 48 9.71 8.82 0.56
C ASP A 48 9.18 7.46 0.06
N GLY A 49 9.05 7.28 -1.26
CA GLY A 49 8.54 6.06 -1.90
C GLY A 49 7.08 6.17 -2.34
N ALA A 50 6.42 5.01 -2.42
CA ALA A 50 5.01 4.91 -2.79
C ALA A 50 4.17 4.54 -1.56
N SER A 51 2.87 4.82 -1.61
CA SER A 51 1.97 4.70 -0.45
C SER A 51 0.76 3.85 -0.77
N ILE A 52 0.42 2.94 0.14
CA ILE A 52 -0.81 2.15 0.08
C ILE A 52 -1.90 2.93 0.81
N LYS A 53 -3.01 3.18 0.12
CA LYS A 53 -4.21 3.76 0.68
C LYS A 53 -5.35 2.75 0.65
N VAL A 54 -6.22 2.79 1.65
CA VAL A 54 -7.43 1.95 1.75
C VAL A 54 -8.61 2.81 2.22
N PRO A 55 -9.87 2.40 2.02
CA PRO A 55 -11.01 3.10 2.58
C PRO A 55 -10.88 3.28 4.09
N SER A 56 -11.21 4.47 4.60
CA SER A 56 -11.12 4.83 6.02
C SER A 56 -11.77 3.80 6.96
N GLY A 57 -12.87 3.19 6.54
CA GLY A 57 -13.60 2.20 7.35
C GLY A 57 -12.83 0.91 7.63
N GLU A 58 -11.78 0.62 6.87
CA GLU A 58 -10.93 -0.58 7.04
C GLU A 58 -9.46 -0.23 7.34
N ALA A 59 -9.14 1.06 7.49
CA ALA A 59 -7.77 1.55 7.59
C ALA A 59 -7.02 1.05 8.83
N GLU A 60 -7.69 0.95 9.98
CA GLU A 60 -7.06 0.48 11.22
C GLU A 60 -6.63 -0.98 11.11
N ASP A 61 -7.51 -1.86 10.65
CA ASP A 61 -7.25 -3.29 10.49
C ASP A 61 -6.22 -3.55 9.38
N ALA A 62 -6.37 -2.88 8.24
CA ALA A 62 -5.43 -3.00 7.13
C ALA A 62 -4.02 -2.56 7.53
N LYS A 63 -3.90 -1.52 8.36
CA LYS A 63 -2.62 -1.02 8.89
C LYS A 63 -1.94 -2.03 9.81
N LEU A 64 -2.70 -2.77 10.61
CA LEU A 64 -2.14 -3.83 11.46
C LEU A 64 -1.53 -4.93 10.59
N LEU A 65 -2.30 -5.46 9.64
CA LEU A 65 -1.83 -6.50 8.73
C LEU A 65 -0.62 -6.04 7.89
N ALA A 66 -0.69 -4.85 7.30
CA ALA A 66 0.39 -4.31 6.47
C ALA A 66 1.69 -4.13 7.26
N LYS A 67 1.62 -3.71 8.52
CA LYS A 67 2.81 -3.57 9.39
C LYS A 67 3.45 -4.90 9.72
N ASP A 68 2.66 -5.93 10.01
CA ASP A 68 3.20 -7.23 10.38
C ASP A 68 3.80 -7.96 9.17
N LEU A 69 3.17 -7.86 8.00
CA LEU A 69 3.75 -8.35 6.74
C LEU A 69 5.07 -7.64 6.41
N LEU A 70 5.12 -6.31 6.56
CA LEU A 70 6.35 -5.56 6.33
C LEU A 70 7.49 -6.01 7.26
N LYS A 71 7.20 -6.22 8.55
CA LYS A 71 8.21 -6.71 9.50
C LYS A 71 8.71 -8.10 9.12
N GLU A 72 7.84 -8.98 8.63
CA GLU A 72 8.21 -10.33 8.21
C GLU A 72 9.13 -10.31 6.99
N MET A 73 8.88 -9.42 6.02
CA MET A 73 9.69 -9.29 4.81
C MET A 73 11.07 -8.66 5.04
N LEU A 74 11.21 -7.81 6.06
CA LEU A 74 12.47 -7.12 6.41
C LEU A 74 13.34 -7.89 7.41
N ARG A 75 12.89 -9.07 7.83
CA ARG A 75 13.61 -9.92 8.78
C ARG A 75 14.69 -10.75 8.07
#